data_AF-A0A937W0Z9-F1
#
_entry.id   AF-A0A937W0Z9-F1
#
_cell.length_a   1.000
_cell.length_b   1.000
_cell.length_c   1.000
_cell.angle_alpha   90.00
_cell.angle_beta   90.00
_cell.angle_gamma   90.00
#
_symmetry.space_group_name_H-M   'P 1'
#
loop_
_entity.id
_entity.type
_entity.pdbx_description
1 polymer ?
#
loop_
_entity_poly.entity_id
_entity_poly.type
_entity_poly.pdbx_seq_one_letter_code
_entity_poly.pdbx_strand_id
1 'polypeptide(L)'
;MTTDRASAQVHGADPPASPWEGAWDRQGGYVGTVCPTHPVSRRPRRGARDVAGAFRSTFGQTFDDRTLGQYASIEHNIAQVCAQLGVHPTAAALQAAAAHRYAFTRRTLTPSPDVLAALDALKCAGFRLGLLSNCGPDVPHRWRECPLAASIDVAVFSCQARQKKPAQALYQTA
;
A
#
# COMPACT_ATOMS: atom_id res chain seq x y z
N MET A 1 46.91 12.07 -39.59
CA MET A 1 45.69 12.90 -39.61
C MET A 1 44.57 12.06 -39.04
N THR A 2 44.12 12.46 -37.85
CA THR A 2 43.36 11.69 -36.87
C THR A 2 41.93 12.22 -36.82
N THR A 3 40.93 11.33 -36.81
CA THR A 3 39.56 11.43 -36.20
C THR A 3 38.70 10.37 -36.91
N ASP A 4 38.50 9.16 -36.36
CA ASP A 4 37.64 8.78 -35.22
C ASP A 4 36.22 9.37 -35.30
N ARG A 5 35.25 8.53 -35.68
CA ARG A 5 33.82 8.85 -35.70
C ARG A 5 33.18 8.13 -34.51
N ALA A 6 33.06 8.87 -33.42
CA ALA A 6 32.38 8.45 -32.20
C ALA A 6 30.88 8.20 -32.45
N SER A 7 30.44 7.05 -31.94
CA SER A 7 29.04 6.67 -31.74
C SER A 7 28.35 7.67 -30.80
N ALA A 8 27.33 8.37 -31.30
CA ALA A 8 26.46 9.19 -30.46
C ALA A 8 25.47 8.30 -29.71
N GLN A 9 25.75 8.04 -28.43
CA GLN A 9 24.76 7.53 -27.48
C GLN A 9 23.66 8.59 -27.30
N VAL A 10 22.44 8.24 -27.69
CA VAL A 10 21.23 8.98 -27.32
C VAL A 10 20.99 8.70 -25.83
N HIS A 11 21.37 9.63 -24.97
CA HIS A 11 20.94 9.64 -23.58
C HIS A 11 19.41 9.84 -23.56
N GLY A 12 18.68 8.76 -23.28
CA GLY A 12 17.27 8.83 -22.94
C GLY A 12 17.11 9.69 -21.70
N ALA A 13 16.38 10.79 -21.84
CA ALA A 13 15.97 11.60 -20.71
C ALA A 13 15.13 10.74 -19.75
N ASP A 14 15.42 10.83 -18.45
CA ASP A 14 14.57 10.24 -17.42
C ASP A 14 13.12 10.73 -17.58
N PRO A 15 12.11 9.85 -17.45
CA PRO A 15 10.73 10.27 -17.47
C PRO A 15 10.48 11.28 -16.33
N PRO A 16 9.63 12.30 -16.55
CA PRO A 16 9.37 13.29 -15.51
C PRO A 16 8.81 12.61 -14.26
N ALA A 17 9.29 13.09 -13.10
CA ALA A 17 8.77 12.76 -11.78
C ALA A 17 7.24 12.69 -11.81
N SER A 18 6.72 11.52 -11.49
CA SER A 18 5.28 11.28 -11.44
C SER A 18 4.63 12.30 -10.51
N PRO A 19 3.51 12.95 -10.87
CA PRO A 19 2.81 13.87 -9.97
C PRO A 19 2.29 13.19 -8.69
N TRP A 20 2.47 11.87 -8.57
CA TRP A 20 2.11 11.02 -7.44
C TRP A 20 3.29 10.73 -6.51
N GLU A 21 4.51 11.15 -6.85
CA GLU A 21 5.66 11.10 -5.95
C GLU A 21 5.37 11.93 -4.69
N GLY A 22 5.38 11.29 -3.52
CA GLY A 22 5.03 11.92 -2.23
C GLY A 22 3.53 12.01 -1.91
N ALA A 23 2.63 11.50 -2.76
CA ALA A 23 1.19 11.39 -2.43
C ALA A 23 0.94 10.27 -1.40
N TRP A 24 1.74 9.20 -1.49
CA TRP A 24 1.60 7.96 -0.72
C TRP A 24 2.36 7.95 0.60
N ASP A 25 3.43 8.72 0.69
CA ASP A 25 4.34 8.74 1.84
C ASP A 25 3.72 9.30 3.13
N ARG A 26 2.44 9.72 3.07
CA ARG A 26 1.68 10.34 4.15
C ARG A 26 0.39 9.61 4.54
N GLN A 27 0.18 8.39 4.06
CA GLN A 27 -0.95 7.57 4.50
C GLN A 27 -0.49 6.73 5.70
N GLY A 28 -1.00 7.04 6.89
CA GLY A 28 -0.80 6.23 8.09
C GLY A 28 -1.34 4.82 7.87
N GLY A 29 -0.46 3.88 7.56
CA GLY A 29 -0.77 2.47 7.58
C GLY A 29 -0.78 2.01 9.03
N TYR A 30 -1.96 1.77 9.59
CA TYR A 30 -2.10 0.97 10.82
C TYR A 30 -1.77 -0.50 10.48
N VAL A 31 -0.50 -0.81 10.27
CA VAL A 31 0.01 -2.20 10.38
C VAL A 31 0.43 -2.39 11.84
N GLY A 32 -0.51 -2.11 12.75
CA GLY A 32 -0.28 -2.20 14.18
C GLY A 32 -0.22 -3.66 14.60
N THR A 33 0.97 -4.08 15.07
CA THR A 33 1.32 -5.27 15.87
C THR A 33 2.51 -6.02 15.27
N VAL A 34 2.55 -6.23 13.95
CA VAL A 34 3.54 -7.13 13.32
C VAL A 34 4.61 -6.39 12.50
N CYS A 35 4.31 -5.18 12.03
CA CYS A 35 5.29 -4.34 11.34
C CYS A 35 5.43 -3.01 12.09
N PRO A 36 6.64 -2.43 12.16
CA PRO A 36 6.82 -1.12 12.79
C PRO A 36 5.96 -0.06 12.10
N THR A 37 5.27 0.78 12.87
CA THR A 37 4.65 1.99 12.33
C THR A 37 5.76 3.01 12.03
N HIS A 38 5.96 3.38 10.77
CA HIS A 38 6.91 4.44 10.43
C HIS A 38 6.29 5.82 10.71
N PRO A 39 6.93 6.67 11.55
CA PRO A 39 6.47 8.04 11.73
C PRO A 39 6.76 8.86 10.47
N VAL A 40 5.75 9.57 9.97
CA VAL A 40 5.87 10.42 8.78
C VAL A 40 6.12 11.87 9.19
N SER A 41 7.25 12.44 8.75
CA SER A 41 7.66 13.83 8.97
C SER A 41 6.97 14.82 8.01
N ARG A 42 6.77 16.06 8.46
CA ARG A 42 5.79 17.07 7.98
C ARG A 42 6.42 18.28 7.25
N ARG A 43 5.72 18.81 6.23
CA ARG A 43 5.49 20.26 5.93
C ARG A 43 4.60 20.44 4.68
N PRO A 44 3.60 21.36 4.67
CA PRO A 44 2.90 21.74 3.44
C PRO A 44 3.53 22.97 2.77
N ARG A 45 3.64 22.98 1.44
CA ARG A 45 3.83 24.19 0.62
C ARG A 45 2.45 24.74 0.22
N ARG A 46 2.22 26.04 0.38
CA ARG A 46 0.98 26.74 -0.01
C ARG A 46 1.05 27.22 -1.46
N GLY A 47 -0.09 27.17 -2.16
CA GLY A 47 -0.35 27.84 -3.45
C GLY A 47 -0.69 26.87 -4.58
N ALA A 48 -1.79 27.12 -5.30
CA ALA A 48 -2.59 26.22 -6.16
C ALA A 48 -3.55 25.30 -5.36
N ARG A 49 -4.72 24.96 -5.92
CA ARG A 49 -5.53 23.83 -5.39
C ARG A 49 -4.60 22.64 -5.39
N ASP A 50 -4.13 22.24 -4.20
CA ASP A 50 -3.23 21.12 -4.04
C ASP A 50 -4.00 19.86 -4.39
N VAL A 51 -4.05 19.50 -5.69
CA VAL A 51 -4.75 18.30 -6.19
C VAL A 51 -4.17 17.06 -5.51
N ALA A 52 -2.86 17.03 -5.25
CA ALA A 52 -2.22 15.95 -4.49
C ALA A 52 -2.67 15.93 -3.02
N GLY A 53 -2.88 17.10 -2.42
CA GLY A 53 -3.45 17.26 -1.08
C GLY A 53 -4.90 16.81 -0.98
N ALA A 54 -5.72 17.23 -1.94
CA ALA A 54 -7.12 16.83 -2.08
C ALA A 54 -7.21 15.31 -2.29
N PHE A 55 -6.46 14.76 -3.25
CA PHE A 55 -6.37 13.32 -3.48
C PHE A 55 -5.98 12.57 -2.22
N ARG A 56 -4.92 13.00 -1.52
CA ARG A 56 -4.48 12.38 -0.27
C ARG A 56 -5.58 12.38 0.79
N SER A 57 -6.27 13.51 0.97
CA SER A 57 -7.35 13.63 1.95
C SER A 57 -8.51 12.70 1.60
N THR A 58 -9.00 12.78 0.37
CA THR A 58 -10.14 11.97 -0.11
C THR A 58 -9.82 10.48 -0.10
N PHE A 59 -8.64 10.08 -0.58
CA PHE A 59 -8.18 8.70 -0.51
C PHE A 59 -8.06 8.19 0.94
N GLY A 60 -7.59 9.05 1.86
CA GLY A 60 -7.56 8.75 3.29
C GLY A 60 -8.95 8.46 3.86
N GLN A 61 -9.97 9.25 3.47
CA GLN A 61 -11.36 9.05 3.90
C GLN A 61 -11.96 7.74 3.41
N THR A 62 -11.48 7.18 2.29
CA THR A 62 -11.91 5.85 1.80
C THR A 62 -11.35 4.67 2.58
N PHE A 63 -10.60 4.88 3.67
CA PHE A 63 -10.01 3.77 4.44
C PHE A 63 -11.07 2.79 4.94
N ASP A 64 -12.16 3.30 5.52
CA ASP A 64 -13.23 2.46 6.04
C ASP A 64 -13.88 1.62 4.94
N ASP A 65 -14.22 2.25 3.81
CA ASP A 65 -14.78 1.57 2.64
C ASP A 65 -13.82 0.51 2.07
N ARG A 66 -12.51 0.82 2.01
CA ARG A 66 -11.49 -0.16 1.63
C ARG A 66 -11.45 -1.34 2.58
N THR A 67 -11.48 -1.10 3.88
CA THR A 67 -11.45 -2.18 4.89
C THR A 67 -12.72 -3.02 4.89
N LEU A 68 -13.84 -2.50 4.38
CA LEU A 68 -15.11 -3.21 4.25
C LEU A 68 -15.30 -3.87 2.89
N GLY A 69 -14.30 -3.81 2.01
CA GLY A 69 -14.34 -4.50 0.72
C GLY A 69 -15.20 -3.81 -0.34
N GLN A 70 -15.44 -2.50 -0.21
CA GLN A 70 -16.21 -1.73 -1.18
C GLN A 70 -15.47 -1.51 -2.51
N TYR A 71 -14.16 -1.74 -2.53
CA TYR A 71 -13.34 -1.64 -3.73
C TYR A 71 -12.72 -2.98 -4.08
N ALA A 72 -12.94 -3.42 -5.32
CA ALA A 72 -12.34 -4.64 -5.88
C ALA A 72 -10.80 -4.58 -5.93
N SER A 73 -10.22 -3.39 -6.07
CA SER A 73 -8.77 -3.20 -6.12
C SER A 73 -8.37 -1.77 -5.71
N ILE A 74 -7.07 -1.51 -5.61
CA ILE A 74 -6.56 -0.15 -5.39
C ILE A 74 -6.81 0.75 -6.59
N GLU A 75 -6.66 0.25 -7.81
CA GLU A 75 -6.96 0.96 -9.04
C GLU A 75 -8.43 1.42 -9.04
N HIS A 76 -9.36 0.54 -8.65
CA HIS A 76 -10.76 0.91 -8.51
C HIS A 76 -10.93 2.04 -7.48
N ASN A 77 -10.31 1.94 -6.31
CA ASN A 77 -10.39 2.99 -5.30
C ASN A 77 -9.79 4.33 -5.79
N ILE A 78 -8.62 4.31 -6.43
CA ILE A 78 -7.97 5.51 -6.98
C ILE A 78 -8.87 6.14 -8.05
N ALA A 79 -9.45 5.35 -8.96
CA ALA A 79 -10.35 5.84 -10.00
C ALA A 79 -11.59 6.52 -9.40
N GLN A 80 -12.18 5.96 -8.34
CA GLN A 80 -13.31 6.56 -7.63
C GLN A 80 -12.93 7.88 -6.96
N VAL A 81 -11.76 7.95 -6.32
CA VAL A 81 -11.26 9.20 -5.73
C VAL A 81 -11.01 10.26 -6.81
N CYS A 82 -10.42 9.89 -7.94
CA CYS A 82 -10.22 10.81 -9.06
C CYS A 82 -11.56 11.34 -9.60
N ALA A 83 -12.56 10.48 -9.77
CA ALA A 83 -13.89 10.87 -10.21
C ALA A 83 -14.56 11.86 -9.23
N GLN A 84 -14.46 11.63 -7.92
CA GLN A 84 -14.96 12.57 -6.88
C GLN A 84 -14.30 13.95 -6.95
N LEU A 85 -13.05 14.01 -7.40
CA LEU A 85 -12.29 15.25 -7.55
C LEU A 85 -12.45 15.89 -8.95
N GLY A 86 -13.24 15.30 -9.84
CA GLY A 86 -13.38 15.75 -11.23
C GLY A 86 -12.10 15.57 -12.06
N VAL A 87 -11.25 14.62 -11.68
CA VAL A 87 -10.00 14.28 -12.37
C VAL A 87 -10.22 13.02 -13.20
N HIS A 88 -9.80 13.05 -14.46
CA HIS A 88 -9.87 11.91 -15.38
C HIS A 88 -8.46 11.39 -15.68
N PRO A 89 -7.92 10.45 -14.87
CA PRO A 89 -6.58 9.92 -15.10
C PRO A 89 -6.56 9.05 -16.35
N THR A 90 -5.45 9.06 -17.08
CA THR A 90 -5.19 8.04 -18.10
C THR A 90 -5.00 6.68 -17.44
N ALA A 91 -5.21 5.59 -18.20
CA ALA A 91 -4.95 4.24 -17.70
C ALA A 91 -3.51 4.09 -17.18
N ALA A 92 -2.51 4.65 -17.88
CA ALA A 92 -1.12 4.63 -17.44
C ALA A 92 -0.89 5.38 -16.12
N ALA A 93 -1.52 6.55 -15.94
CA ALA A 93 -1.41 7.33 -14.70
C ALA A 93 -2.05 6.58 -13.51
N LEU A 94 -3.20 5.93 -13.74
CA LEU A 94 -3.87 5.10 -12.75
C LEU A 94 -3.00 3.91 -12.31
N GLN A 95 -2.40 3.21 -13.27
CA GLN A 95 -1.49 2.08 -13.00
C GLN A 95 -0.24 2.53 -12.25
N ALA A 96 0.36 3.66 -12.63
CA ALA A 96 1.50 4.23 -11.92
C ALA A 96 1.13 4.59 -10.47
N ALA A 97 -0.02 5.21 -10.26
CA ALA A 97 -0.51 5.55 -8.92
C ALA A 97 -0.73 4.29 -8.05
N ALA A 98 -1.35 3.25 -8.60
CA ALA A 98 -1.53 1.97 -7.92
C ALA A 98 -0.19 1.28 -7.60
N ALA A 99 0.76 1.29 -8.55
CA ALA A 99 2.10 0.76 -8.33
C ALA A 99 2.82 1.44 -7.16
N HIS A 100 2.71 2.77 -7.05
CA HIS A 100 3.26 3.48 -5.89
C HIS A 100 2.60 3.05 -4.57
N ARG A 101 1.28 2.85 -4.56
CA ARG A 101 0.57 2.33 -3.38
C ARG A 101 1.03 0.92 -3.02
N TYR A 102 1.14 0.01 -3.98
CA TYR A 102 1.63 -1.34 -3.71
C TYR A 102 3.08 -1.34 -3.21
N ALA A 103 3.94 -0.48 -3.75
CA ALA A 103 5.30 -0.32 -3.27
C ALA A 103 5.32 0.18 -1.80
N PHE A 104 4.44 1.13 -1.46
CA PHE A 104 4.22 1.55 -0.07
C PHE A 104 3.76 0.37 0.80
N THR A 105 2.74 -0.37 0.37
CA THR A 105 2.21 -1.52 1.11
C THR A 105 3.28 -2.58 1.36
N ARG A 106 4.09 -2.90 0.34
CA ARG A 106 5.22 -3.83 0.47
C ARG A 106 6.20 -3.38 1.55
N ARG A 107 6.58 -2.09 1.57
CA ARG A 107 7.48 -1.54 2.61
C ARG A 107 6.86 -1.64 4.00
N THR A 108 5.55 -1.40 4.12
CA THR A 108 4.85 -1.44 5.43
C THR A 108 4.53 -2.85 5.91
N LEU A 109 4.53 -3.85 5.02
CA LEU A 109 4.34 -5.27 5.35
C LEU A 109 5.68 -5.99 5.57
N THR A 110 6.78 -5.27 5.72
CA THR A 110 8.07 -5.86 6.08
C THR A 110 8.19 -5.91 7.60
N PRO A 111 8.06 -7.10 8.23
CA PRO A 111 8.28 -7.24 9.67
C PRO A 111 9.75 -7.03 10.03
N SER A 112 10.03 -6.65 11.29
CA SER A 112 11.41 -6.67 11.78
C SER A 112 11.91 -8.10 11.92
N PRO A 113 13.24 -8.32 11.85
CA PRO A 113 13.83 -9.65 12.09
C PRO A 113 13.40 -10.26 13.43
N ASP A 114 13.28 -9.44 14.48
CA ASP A 114 12.86 -9.91 15.82
C ASP A 114 11.43 -10.45 15.83
N VAL A 115 10.52 -9.84 15.06
CA VAL A 115 9.14 -10.33 14.92
C VAL A 115 9.14 -11.68 14.21
N LEU A 116 9.92 -11.82 13.14
CA LEU A 116 10.04 -13.10 12.43
C LEU A 116 10.60 -14.19 13.34
N ALA A 117 11.68 -13.90 14.08
CA ALA A 117 12.27 -14.83 15.03
C ALA A 117 11.29 -15.26 16.12
N ALA A 118 10.47 -14.33 16.63
CA ALA A 118 9.44 -14.64 17.61
C ALA A 118 8.32 -15.53 17.05
N LEU A 119 7.85 -15.25 15.82
CA LEU A 119 6.85 -16.09 15.15
C LEU A 119 7.40 -17.49 14.89
N ASP A 120 8.64 -17.61 14.45
CA ASP A 120 9.29 -18.90 14.21
C ASP A 120 9.46 -19.69 15.52
N ALA A 121 9.84 -19.04 16.61
CA ALA A 121 9.92 -19.67 17.93
C ALA A 121 8.56 -20.21 18.39
N LEU A 122 7.46 -19.48 18.15
CA LEU A 122 6.11 -19.95 18.44
C LEU A 122 5.73 -21.17 17.59
N LYS A 123 6.09 -21.19 16.30
CA LYS A 123 5.86 -22.37 15.44
C LYS A 123 6.65 -23.58 15.92
N CYS A 124 7.93 -23.39 16.28
CA CYS A 124 8.78 -24.46 16.82
C CYS A 124 8.23 -25.02 18.14
N ALA A 125 7.54 -24.21 18.93
CA ALA A 125 6.85 -24.64 20.14
C ALA A 125 5.50 -25.34 19.87
N GLY A 126 5.09 -25.50 18.61
CA GLY A 126 3.87 -26.23 18.21
C GLY A 126 2.61 -25.37 18.15
N PHE A 127 2.69 -24.04 18.24
CA PHE A 127 1.53 -23.16 18.10
C PHE A 127 1.10 -23.02 16.64
N ARG A 128 -0.22 -22.98 16.42
CA ARG A 128 -0.82 -22.52 15.15
C ARG A 128 -0.97 -21.01 15.19
N LEU A 129 -0.56 -20.34 14.13
CA LEU A 129 -0.51 -18.87 14.05
C LEU A 129 -1.54 -18.34 13.07
N GLY A 130 -2.41 -17.44 13.55
CA GLY A 130 -3.41 -16.74 12.76
C GLY A 130 -3.13 -15.24 12.69
N LEU A 131 -3.46 -14.62 11.55
CA LEU A 131 -3.47 -13.16 11.37
C LEU A 131 -4.88 -12.68 11.09
N LEU A 132 -5.35 -11.69 11.85
CA LEU A 132 -6.59 -10.97 11.57
C LEU A 132 -6.31 -9.47 11.37
N SER A 133 -6.49 -8.98 10.14
CA SER A 133 -6.09 -7.61 9.76
C SER A 133 -7.25 -6.78 9.19
N ASN A 134 -7.43 -5.57 9.74
CA ASN A 134 -8.26 -4.54 9.11
C ASN A 134 -7.43 -3.86 8.02
N CYS A 135 -7.64 -4.24 6.77
CA CYS A 135 -6.82 -3.78 5.65
C CYS A 135 -7.63 -3.57 4.37
N GLY A 136 -7.10 -2.73 3.48
CA GLY A 136 -7.61 -2.56 2.13
C GLY A 136 -7.10 -3.64 1.17
N PRO A 137 -7.56 -3.62 -0.10
CA PRO A 137 -7.24 -4.65 -1.10
C PRO A 137 -5.76 -4.73 -1.48
N ASP A 138 -4.96 -3.70 -1.16
CA ASP A 138 -3.51 -3.71 -1.37
C ASP A 138 -2.77 -4.77 -0.57
N VAL A 139 -3.22 -5.05 0.64
CA VAL A 139 -2.57 -6.01 1.54
C VAL A 139 -2.72 -7.45 1.04
N PRO A 140 -3.93 -7.99 0.81
CA PRO A 140 -4.07 -9.36 0.30
C PRO A 140 -3.42 -9.52 -1.08
N HIS A 141 -3.41 -8.47 -1.91
CA HIS A 141 -2.72 -8.49 -3.21
C HIS A 141 -1.21 -8.74 -3.07
N ARG A 142 -0.57 -8.20 -2.02
CA ARG A 142 0.87 -8.36 -1.76
C ARG A 142 1.20 -9.42 -0.71
N TRP A 143 0.19 -10.07 -0.12
CA TRP A 143 0.39 -10.96 1.02
C TRP A 143 1.32 -12.13 0.71
N ARG A 144 1.19 -12.77 -0.45
CA ARG A 144 2.05 -13.91 -0.83
C ARG A 144 3.52 -13.54 -0.97
N GLU A 145 3.84 -12.26 -1.18
CA GLU A 145 5.21 -11.75 -1.27
C GLU A 145 5.76 -11.32 0.11
N CYS A 146 4.92 -11.28 1.15
CA CYS A 146 5.30 -10.85 2.49
C CYS A 146 5.98 -12.01 3.26
N PRO A 147 7.11 -11.76 3.94
CA PRO A 147 7.76 -12.76 4.80
C PRO A 147 6.82 -13.37 5.86
N LEU A 148 5.85 -12.60 6.35
CA LEU A 148 4.86 -13.09 7.31
C LEU A 148 3.99 -14.21 6.77
N ALA A 149 3.77 -14.28 5.46
CA ALA A 149 2.93 -15.32 4.87
C ALA A 149 3.53 -16.73 5.04
N ALA A 150 4.84 -16.84 5.26
CA ALA A 150 5.49 -18.12 5.54
C ALA A 150 5.28 -18.60 7.00
N SER A 151 5.12 -17.66 7.93
CA SER A 151 4.97 -17.95 9.36
C SER A 151 3.50 -18.03 9.81
N ILE A 152 2.56 -17.47 9.06
CA ILE A 152 1.13 -17.46 9.39
C ILE A 152 0.38 -18.59 8.68
N ASP A 153 -0.32 -19.44 9.44
CA ASP A 153 -1.09 -20.57 8.91
C ASP A 153 -2.42 -20.14 8.30
N VAL A 154 -3.09 -19.16 8.92
CA VAL A 154 -4.38 -18.63 8.47
C VAL A 154 -4.35 -17.10 8.53
N ALA A 155 -4.66 -16.45 7.41
CA ALA A 155 -4.77 -14.99 7.33
C ALA A 155 -6.19 -14.57 6.92
N VAL A 156 -6.83 -13.77 7.76
CA VAL A 156 -8.15 -13.19 7.54
C VAL A 156 -8.00 -11.68 7.33
N PHE A 157 -8.50 -11.20 6.18
CA PHE A 157 -8.44 -9.80 5.77
C PHE A 157 -9.84 -9.19 5.73
N SER A 158 -10.02 -8.06 6.42
CA SER A 158 -11.34 -7.43 6.56
C SER A 158 -11.98 -7.08 5.22
N CYS A 159 -11.19 -6.63 4.23
CA CYS A 159 -11.70 -6.27 2.91
C CYS A 159 -12.25 -7.47 2.13
N GLN A 160 -11.74 -8.68 2.38
CA GLN A 160 -12.26 -9.90 1.78
C GLN A 160 -13.47 -10.43 2.54
N ALA A 161 -13.43 -10.35 3.88
CA ALA A 161 -14.54 -10.77 4.75
C ALA A 161 -15.72 -9.80 4.76
N ARG A 162 -15.55 -8.57 4.25
CA ARG A 162 -16.51 -7.44 4.33
C ARG A 162 -16.98 -7.13 5.75
N GLN A 163 -16.12 -7.42 6.71
CA GLN A 163 -16.31 -7.18 8.13
C GLN A 163 -14.96 -6.78 8.73
N LYS A 164 -14.96 -5.86 9.70
CA LYS A 164 -13.74 -5.38 10.35
C LYS A 164 -13.84 -5.49 11.87
N LYS A 165 -12.71 -5.64 12.55
CA LYS A 165 -12.66 -5.55 14.02
C LYS A 165 -13.27 -4.20 14.46
N PRO A 166 -14.07 -4.16 15.53
CA PRO A 166 -14.28 -5.21 16.53
C PRO A 166 -15.51 -6.11 16.29
N ALA A 167 -16.04 -6.22 15.06
CA ALA A 167 -17.21 -7.06 14.81
C ALA A 167 -16.96 -8.53 15.18
N GLN A 168 -17.78 -9.09 16.07
CA GLN A 168 -17.61 -10.44 16.61
C GLN A 168 -17.58 -11.52 15.52
N ALA A 169 -18.44 -11.39 14.51
CA ALA A 169 -18.55 -12.35 13.42
C ALA A 169 -17.21 -12.56 12.68
N LEU A 170 -16.36 -11.54 12.61
CA LEU A 170 -15.05 -11.66 11.98
C LEU A 170 -14.11 -12.60 12.76
N TYR A 171 -14.17 -12.58 14.10
CA TYR A 171 -13.35 -13.47 14.94
C TYR A 171 -13.77 -14.94 14.84
N GLN A 172 -15.00 -15.22 14.40
CA GLN A 172 -15.50 -16.58 14.19
C GLN A 172 -15.07 -17.19 12.85
N THR A 173 -14.43 -16.39 11.98
CA THR A 173 -13.93 -16.84 10.67
C THR A 173 -12.47 -17.25 10.67
N ALA A 174 -11.78 -17.04 11.80
CA ALA A 174 -10.34 -17.29 11.97
C ALA A 174 -10.06 -18.67 12.58
#